data_AF-A0A397TCQ3-F1
#
_entry.id   AF-A0A397TCQ3-F1
#
_cell.length_a   1.000
_cell.length_b   1.000
_cell.length_c   1.000
_cell.angle_alpha   90.00
_cell.angle_beta   90.00
_cell.angle_gamma   90.00
#
_symmetry.space_group_name_H-M   'P 1'
#
loop_
_entity.id
_entity.type
_entity.pdbx_description
1 polymer ?
#
loop_
_entity_poly.entity_id
_entity_poly.type
_entity_poly.pdbx_seq_one_letter_code
_entity_poly.pdbx_strand_id
1 'polypeptide(L)'
;MDYFQQQAYTGLFVGTIMMISLHNLTISIFLFKVRETKFSNLLKIIFNFSNLLRFGSIYGTYMTPDIVALSECIALEYLATIGNVGVRVTLTAFLLWRLKQIHNENKEKWICIILLVIRTILALPQLIFQRPKVVSFPDQNLVICDPNVDTFRVYLFAGMIVEFFIDIYVTARLVQILNKANKNVAQLSSNIDKKNKRTIFTAVTYWNFLRLFVVSIYHISVFIDLFSI
;
A
#
# COMPACT_ATOMS: atom_id res chain seq x y z
N MET A 1 -3.67 -9.34 -27.09
CA MET A 1 -2.72 -8.23 -26.90
C MET A 1 -1.35 -8.85 -27.02
N ASP A 2 -0.47 -8.32 -27.88
CA ASP A 2 0.83 -8.95 -28.10
C ASP A 2 1.74 -8.77 -26.87
N TYR A 3 2.57 -9.76 -26.57
CA TYR A 3 3.47 -9.77 -25.41
C TYR A 3 4.31 -8.48 -25.29
N PHE A 4 4.79 -7.97 -26.42
CA PHE A 4 5.53 -6.70 -26.51
C PHE A 4 4.70 -5.47 -26.11
N GLN A 5 3.42 -5.43 -26.46
CA GLN A 5 2.54 -4.34 -26.04
C GLN A 5 2.33 -4.38 -24.52
N GLN A 6 2.11 -5.58 -23.97
CA GLN A 6 1.93 -5.76 -22.53
C GLN A 6 3.18 -5.37 -21.73
N GLN A 7 4.38 -5.74 -22.20
CA GLN A 7 5.64 -5.29 -21.63
C GLN A 7 5.79 -3.76 -21.68
N ALA A 8 5.46 -3.12 -22.80
CA ALA A 8 5.59 -1.67 -22.94
C ALA A 8 4.65 -0.90 -21.98
N TYR A 9 3.37 -1.31 -21.88
CA TYR A 9 2.42 -0.69 -20.96
C TYR A 9 2.80 -0.92 -19.50
N THR A 10 3.22 -2.14 -19.17
CA THR A 10 3.62 -2.50 -17.80
C THR A 10 4.89 -1.75 -17.41
N GLY A 11 5.89 -1.70 -18.30
CA GLY A 11 7.13 -0.95 -18.10
C GLY A 11 6.89 0.54 -17.89
N LEU A 12 6.02 1.16 -18.69
CA LEU A 12 5.67 2.58 -18.52
C LEU A 12 4.97 2.87 -17.18
N PHE A 13 4.01 2.02 -16.79
CA PHE A 13 3.29 2.18 -15.53
C PHE A 13 4.21 1.97 -14.31
N VAL A 14 4.98 0.87 -14.33
CA VAL A 14 5.94 0.53 -13.26
C VAL A 14 7.01 1.61 -13.15
N GLY A 15 7.59 2.04 -14.27
CA GLY A 15 8.58 3.12 -14.31
C GLY A 15 8.05 4.45 -13.76
N THR A 16 6.81 4.80 -14.09
CA THR A 16 6.16 6.01 -13.55
C THR A 16 6.03 5.95 -12.03
N ILE A 17 5.59 4.80 -11.49
CA ILE A 17 5.46 4.64 -10.03
C ILE A 17 6.83 4.67 -9.34
N MET A 18 7.86 4.09 -9.95
CA MET A 18 9.23 4.19 -9.44
C MET A 18 9.70 5.63 -9.36
N MET A 19 9.49 6.43 -10.41
CA MET A 19 9.88 7.85 -10.42
C MET A 19 9.14 8.67 -9.36
N ILE A 20 7.83 8.44 -9.20
CA ILE A 20 7.03 9.07 -8.13
C ILE A 20 7.57 8.67 -6.75
N SER A 21 7.90 7.39 -6.56
CA SER A 21 8.42 6.87 -5.30
C SER A 21 9.79 7.45 -4.97
N LEU A 22 10.69 7.57 -5.96
CA LEU A 22 11.99 8.24 -5.80
C LEU A 22 11.84 9.70 -5.39
N HIS A 23 10.99 10.45 -6.10
CA HIS A 23 10.72 11.84 -5.79
C HIS A 23 10.19 12.01 -4.35
N ASN A 24 9.20 11.21 -3.98
CA ASN A 24 8.58 11.23 -2.66
C ASN A 24 9.55 10.76 -1.55
N LEU A 25 10.46 9.84 -1.85
CA LEU A 25 11.51 9.40 -0.94
C LEU A 25 12.45 10.56 -0.62
N THR A 26 12.95 11.26 -1.64
CA THR A 26 13.84 12.42 -1.47
C THR A 26 13.18 13.52 -0.63
N ILE A 27 11.92 13.87 -0.94
CA ILE A 27 11.16 14.85 -0.14
C ILE A 27 10.99 14.37 1.30
N SER A 28 10.67 13.10 1.52
CA SER A 28 10.45 12.56 2.86
C SER A 28 11.73 12.57 3.70
N ILE A 29 12.89 12.29 3.10
CA ILE A 29 14.21 12.39 3.77
C ILE A 29 14.51 13.83 4.16
N PHE A 30 14.27 14.78 3.26
CA PHE A 30 14.46 16.20 3.58
C PHE A 30 13.55 16.65 4.73
N LEU A 31 12.27 16.32 4.66
CA LEU A 31 11.30 16.66 5.71
C LEU A 31 11.61 15.96 7.05
N PHE A 32 12.19 14.77 7.03
CA PHE A 32 12.64 14.07 8.24
C PHE A 32 13.76 14.82 8.97
N LYS A 33 14.69 15.45 8.22
CA LYS A 33 15.78 16.23 8.81
C LYS A 33 15.30 17.57 9.39
N VAL A 34 14.30 18.21 8.77
CA VAL A 34 13.93 19.60 9.06
C VAL A 34 12.75 19.75 10.03
N ARG A 35 11.82 18.79 10.11
CA ARG A 35 10.55 18.96 10.85
C ARG A 35 10.46 18.12 12.13
N GLU A 36 9.63 18.57 13.08
CA GLU A 36 9.33 17.84 14.32
C GLU A 36 8.52 16.55 14.12
N THR A 37 7.84 16.38 12.98
CA THR A 37 7.04 15.18 12.66
C THR A 37 7.88 13.98 12.18
N LYS A 38 9.00 13.72 12.88
CA LYS A 38 10.02 12.73 12.53
C LYS A 38 9.45 11.34 12.27
N PHE A 39 8.55 10.85 13.12
CA PHE A 39 7.97 9.51 12.95
C PHE A 39 7.10 9.38 11.70
N SER A 40 6.28 10.38 11.38
CA SER A 40 5.44 10.35 10.18
C SER A 40 6.29 10.40 8.91
N ASN A 41 7.37 11.18 8.91
CA ASN A 41 8.30 11.23 7.78
C ASN A 41 9.12 9.94 7.65
N LEU A 42 9.51 9.31 8.77
CA LEU A 42 10.14 7.98 8.76
C LEU A 42 9.24 6.93 8.09
N LEU A 43 7.95 6.89 8.44
CA LEU A 43 7.00 5.99 7.78
C LEU A 43 6.90 6.27 6.27
N LYS A 44 6.92 7.54 5.84
CA LYS A 44 6.93 7.86 4.40
C LYS A 44 8.21 7.40 3.70
N ILE A 45 9.37 7.49 4.36
CA ILE A 45 10.64 6.98 3.83
C ILE A 45 10.52 5.47 3.60
N ILE A 46 10.11 4.72 4.63
CA ILE A 46 9.94 3.27 4.55
C ILE A 46 8.94 2.89 3.45
N PHE A 47 7.81 3.62 3.37
CA PHE A 47 6.78 3.38 2.36
C PHE A 47 7.31 3.56 0.93
N ASN A 48 7.99 4.68 0.65
CA ASN A 48 8.51 4.94 -0.69
C ASN A 48 9.67 4.03 -1.06
N PHE A 49 10.55 3.70 -0.10
CA PHE A 49 11.60 2.71 -0.32
C PHE A 49 11.02 1.31 -0.61
N SER A 50 9.98 0.91 0.12
CA SER A 50 9.29 -0.37 -0.11
C SER A 50 8.63 -0.42 -1.49
N ASN A 51 8.06 0.70 -1.96
CA ASN A 51 7.56 0.80 -3.33
C ASN A 51 8.67 0.65 -4.37
N LEU A 52 9.85 1.24 -4.14
CA LEU A 52 10.99 1.06 -5.04
C LEU A 52 11.46 -0.39 -5.11
N LEU A 53 11.54 -1.07 -3.97
CA LEU A 53 11.85 -2.49 -3.94
C LEU A 53 10.80 -3.30 -4.71
N ARG A 54 9.50 -3.05 -4.45
CA ARG A 54 8.40 -3.74 -5.12
C ARG A 54 8.45 -3.55 -6.64
N PHE A 55 8.34 -2.30 -7.08
CA PHE A 55 8.19 -1.97 -8.49
C PHE A 55 9.50 -2.13 -9.25
N GLY A 56 10.66 -1.91 -8.62
CA GLY A 56 11.95 -2.20 -9.23
C GLY A 56 12.15 -3.70 -9.48
N SER A 57 11.71 -4.55 -8.57
CA SER A 57 11.80 -6.01 -8.76
C SER A 57 10.82 -6.51 -9.81
N ILE A 58 9.59 -6.00 -9.82
CA ILE A 58 8.60 -6.28 -10.89
C ILE A 58 9.13 -5.81 -12.24
N TYR A 59 9.73 -4.61 -12.31
CA TYR A 59 10.36 -4.14 -13.53
C TYR A 59 11.45 -5.11 -14.00
N GLY A 60 12.27 -5.59 -13.06
CA GLY A 60 13.28 -6.62 -13.32
C GLY A 60 12.71 -7.89 -13.93
N THR A 61 11.58 -8.41 -13.42
CA THR A 61 10.97 -9.66 -13.95
C THR A 61 10.34 -9.48 -15.33
N TYR A 62 9.92 -8.28 -15.71
CA TYR A 62 9.42 -8.00 -17.06
C TYR A 62 10.53 -7.70 -18.08
N MET A 63 11.71 -7.27 -17.62
CA MET A 63 12.85 -6.90 -18.47
C MET A 63 13.94 -7.98 -18.51
N THR A 64 13.74 -9.11 -17.83
CA THR A 64 14.66 -10.24 -17.87
C THR A 64 14.72 -10.89 -19.26
N PRO A 65 15.91 -11.32 -19.72
CA PRO A 65 16.11 -11.93 -21.04
C PRO A 65 15.45 -13.31 -21.15
N ASP A 66 15.34 -13.84 -22.38
CA ASP A 66 14.70 -15.13 -22.74
C ASP A 66 15.25 -16.36 -21.97
N ILE A 67 16.36 -16.21 -21.24
CA ILE A 67 17.00 -17.25 -20.43
C ILE A 67 17.13 -16.71 -19.00
N VAL A 68 16.08 -16.84 -18.20
CA VAL A 68 16.11 -16.44 -16.78
C VAL A 68 16.65 -17.58 -15.93
N ALA A 69 17.73 -17.32 -15.18
CA ALA A 69 18.18 -18.26 -14.17
C ALA A 69 17.17 -18.33 -13.01
N LEU A 70 16.83 -19.54 -12.57
CA LEU A 70 15.88 -19.77 -11.45
C LEU A 70 16.24 -18.94 -10.20
N SER A 71 17.53 -18.76 -9.90
CA SER A 71 18.00 -17.98 -8.77
C SER A 71 17.66 -16.48 -8.87
N GLU A 72 17.77 -15.90 -10.07
CA GLU A 72 17.44 -14.48 -10.31
C GLU A 72 15.94 -14.26 -10.18
N CYS A 73 15.16 -15.20 -10.74
CA CYS A 73 13.71 -15.20 -10.64
C CYS A 73 13.23 -15.24 -9.19
N ILE A 74 13.75 -16.19 -8.40
CA ILE A 74 13.43 -16.33 -6.99
C ILE A 74 13.79 -15.06 -6.22
N ALA A 75 14.97 -14.48 -6.48
CA ALA A 75 15.42 -13.27 -5.80
C ALA A 75 14.51 -12.07 -6.09
N LEU A 76 14.18 -11.84 -7.36
CA LEU A 76 13.29 -10.74 -7.77
C LEU A 76 11.89 -10.90 -7.19
N GLU A 77 11.32 -12.11 -7.22
CA GLU A 77 9.98 -12.37 -6.68
C GLU A 77 9.92 -12.19 -5.15
N TYR A 78 10.94 -12.63 -4.42
CA TYR A 78 11.01 -12.37 -2.98
C TYR A 78 11.19 -10.88 -2.67
N LEU A 79 12.02 -10.16 -3.41
CA LEU A 79 12.19 -8.71 -3.24
C LEU A 79 10.89 -7.96 -3.55
N ALA A 80 10.16 -8.38 -4.59
CA ALA A 80 8.85 -7.83 -4.94
C ALA A 80 7.85 -8.03 -3.79
N THR A 81 7.78 -9.23 -3.22
CA THR A 81 6.89 -9.53 -2.09
C THR A 81 7.29 -8.81 -0.82
N ILE A 82 8.58 -8.73 -0.48
CA ILE A 82 9.07 -7.96 0.67
C ILE A 82 8.67 -6.49 0.51
N GLY A 83 8.87 -5.91 -0.67
CA GLY A 83 8.43 -4.56 -0.99
C GLY A 83 6.92 -4.41 -0.82
N ASN A 84 6.12 -5.34 -1.35
CA ASN A 84 4.66 -5.32 -1.22
C ASN A 84 4.18 -5.38 0.24
N VAL A 85 4.75 -6.28 1.05
CA VAL A 85 4.48 -6.37 2.49
C VAL A 85 4.86 -5.05 3.19
N GLY A 86 6.05 -4.53 2.89
CA GLY A 86 6.56 -3.27 3.45
C GLY A 86 5.64 -2.09 3.15
N VAL A 87 5.19 -1.94 1.90
CA VAL A 87 4.24 -0.89 1.49
C VAL A 87 2.96 -0.98 2.30
N ARG A 88 2.36 -2.17 2.38
CA ARG A 88 1.05 -2.37 3.02
C ARG A 88 1.13 -2.15 4.53
N VAL A 89 2.11 -2.75 5.22
CA VAL A 89 2.30 -2.59 6.67
C VAL A 89 2.59 -1.13 7.02
N THR A 90 3.45 -0.46 6.25
CA THR A 90 3.81 0.94 6.50
C THR A 90 2.63 1.88 6.25
N LEU A 91 1.82 1.60 5.23
CA LEU A 91 0.61 2.36 4.94
C LEU A 91 -0.42 2.24 6.08
N THR A 92 -0.62 1.03 6.61
CA THR A 92 -1.46 0.79 7.79
C THR A 92 -0.91 1.52 9.02
N ALA A 93 0.39 1.42 9.29
CA ALA A 93 1.04 2.12 10.38
C ALA A 93 0.87 3.64 10.27
N PHE A 94 1.01 4.20 9.06
CA PHE A 94 0.83 5.62 8.81
C PHE A 94 -0.59 6.10 9.11
N LEU A 95 -1.61 5.34 8.71
CA LEU A 95 -2.99 5.66 9.02
C LEU A 95 -3.29 5.65 10.52
N LEU A 96 -2.94 4.56 11.18
CA LEU A 96 -3.21 4.38 12.60
C LEU A 96 -2.45 5.43 13.42
N TRP A 97 -1.22 5.76 13.00
CA TRP A 97 -0.47 6.87 13.58
C TRP A 97 -1.15 8.23 13.39
N ARG A 98 -1.64 8.52 12.19
CA ARG A 98 -2.39 9.76 11.91
C ARG A 98 -3.66 9.84 12.75
N LEU A 99 -4.40 8.75 12.90
CA LEU A 99 -5.59 8.69 13.75
C LEU A 99 -5.24 9.03 15.20
N LYS A 100 -4.18 8.42 15.74
CA LYS A 100 -3.66 8.71 17.09
C LYS A 100 -3.23 10.18 17.26
N GLN A 101 -2.62 10.79 16.24
CA GLN A 101 -2.21 12.20 16.32
C GLN A 101 -3.41 13.14 16.43
N ILE A 102 -4.54 12.78 15.82
CA ILE A 102 -5.76 13.60 15.83
C ILE A 102 -6.55 13.37 17.13
N HIS A 103 -6.59 12.13 17.62
CA HIS A 103 -7.33 11.74 18.81
C HIS A 103 -6.45 10.89 19.74
N ASN A 104 -6.03 11.46 20.87
CA ASN A 104 -5.03 10.85 21.76
C ASN A 104 -5.67 10.22 23.00
N GLU A 105 -6.59 9.28 22.81
CA GLU A 105 -7.15 8.49 23.91
C GLU A 105 -6.36 7.20 24.14
N ASN A 106 -6.10 6.87 25.42
CA ASN A 106 -5.32 5.68 25.80
C ASN A 106 -5.93 4.36 25.28
N LYS A 107 -7.26 4.24 25.22
CA LYS A 107 -7.94 3.04 24.69
C LYS A 107 -7.72 2.90 23.18
N GLU A 108 -7.81 3.99 22.43
CA GLU A 108 -7.58 3.96 20.97
C GLU A 108 -6.13 3.64 20.61
N LYS A 109 -5.17 4.08 21.42
CA LYS A 109 -3.76 3.73 21.26
C LYS A 109 -3.56 2.22 21.26
N TRP A 110 -4.19 1.50 22.19
CA TRP A 110 -4.09 0.03 22.26
C TRP A 110 -4.76 -0.63 21.06
N ILE A 111 -5.94 -0.17 20.64
CA ILE A 111 -6.61 -0.69 19.45
C ILE A 111 -5.72 -0.53 18.21
N CYS A 112 -5.11 0.64 18.01
CA CYS A 112 -4.20 0.88 16.90
C CYS A 112 -2.98 -0.07 16.92
N ILE A 113 -2.39 -0.31 18.09
CA ILE A 113 -1.25 -1.22 18.22
C ILE A 113 -1.67 -2.66 17.89
N ILE A 114 -2.80 -3.13 18.44
CA ILE A 114 -3.31 -4.48 18.19
C ILE A 114 -3.59 -4.69 16.70
N LEU A 115 -4.26 -3.74 16.03
CA LEU A 115 -4.54 -3.81 14.60
C LEU A 115 -3.24 -3.89 13.76
N LEU A 116 -2.22 -3.11 14.12
CA LEU A 116 -0.93 -3.15 13.43
C LEU A 116 -0.18 -4.47 13.65
N VAL A 117 -0.26 -5.04 14.85
CA VAL A 117 0.34 -6.34 15.18
C VAL A 117 -0.33 -7.47 14.41
N ILE A 118 -1.67 -7.55 14.44
CA ILE A 118 -2.44 -8.53 13.68
C ILE A 118 -2.07 -8.46 12.20
N ARG A 119 -1.98 -7.24 11.66
CA ARG A 119 -1.60 -7.01 10.26
C ARG A 119 -0.22 -7.55 9.94
N THR A 120 0.75 -7.29 10.80
CA THR A 120 2.14 -7.72 10.61
C THR A 120 2.25 -9.24 10.66
N ILE A 121 1.56 -9.88 11.62
CA ILE A 121 1.53 -11.34 11.76
C ILE A 121 0.95 -12.01 10.51
N LEU A 122 -0.15 -11.47 9.96
CA LEU A 122 -0.77 -12.02 8.74
C LEU A 122 0.08 -11.84 7.48
N ALA A 123 1.02 -10.89 7.47
CA ALA A 123 1.92 -10.70 6.35
C ALA A 123 3.10 -11.70 6.33
N LEU A 124 3.50 -12.25 7.49
CA LEU A 124 4.63 -13.18 7.59
C LEU A 124 4.42 -14.48 6.80
N PRO A 125 3.25 -15.15 6.86
CA PRO A 125 2.98 -16.34 6.05
C PRO A 125 3.16 -16.12 4.54
N GLN A 126 2.88 -14.90 4.04
CA GLN A 126 3.06 -14.58 2.62
C GLN A 126 4.53 -14.69 2.21
N LEU A 127 5.46 -14.33 3.11
CA LEU A 127 6.90 -14.45 2.86
C LEU A 127 7.39 -15.89 3.04
N ILE A 128 6.86 -16.63 4.01
CA ILE A 128 7.34 -17.98 4.36
C ILE A 128 6.86 -19.03 3.34
N PHE A 129 5.61 -18.92 2.89
CA PHE A 129 4.99 -19.95 2.05
C PHE A 129 5.10 -19.68 0.55
N GLN A 130 5.54 -18.50 0.12
CA GLN A 130 5.77 -18.22 -1.29
C GLN A 130 6.85 -19.16 -1.85
N ARG A 131 6.54 -19.80 -2.98
CA ARG A 131 7.46 -20.70 -3.70
C ARG A 131 7.54 -20.29 -5.18
N PRO A 132 8.32 -19.26 -5.53
CA PRO A 132 8.45 -18.82 -6.91
C PRO A 132 9.00 -19.95 -7.78
N LYS A 133 8.54 -20.02 -9.02
CA LYS A 133 8.97 -21.00 -10.02
C LYS A 133 9.14 -20.31 -11.38
N VAL A 134 9.85 -20.98 -12.26
CA VAL A 134 10.01 -20.55 -13.64
C VAL A 134 9.06 -21.37 -14.51
N VAL A 135 8.31 -20.71 -15.39
CA VAL A 135 7.37 -21.34 -16.33
C VAL A 135 7.81 -21.04 -17.75
N SER A 136 7.99 -22.10 -18.55
CA SER A 136 8.38 -22.01 -19.95
C SER A 136 7.17 -22.17 -20.87
N PHE A 137 6.98 -21.23 -21.79
CA PHE A 137 5.99 -21.27 -22.86
C PHE A 137 6.69 -21.59 -24.19
N PRO A 138 6.70 -22.88 -24.60
CA PRO A 138 7.47 -23.31 -25.77
C PRO A 138 6.98 -22.69 -27.08
N ASP A 139 5.69 -22.37 -27.19
CA ASP A 139 5.09 -21.78 -28.40
C ASP A 139 5.55 -20.34 -28.67
N GLN A 140 6.10 -19.67 -27.66
CA GLN A 140 6.53 -18.28 -27.72
C GLN A 140 8.03 -18.10 -27.44
N ASN A 141 8.78 -19.20 -27.26
CA ASN A 141 10.17 -19.20 -26.78
C ASN A 141 10.37 -18.33 -25.53
N LEU A 142 9.37 -18.32 -24.63
CA LEU A 142 9.32 -17.39 -23.52
C LEU A 142 9.47 -18.12 -22.18
N VAL A 143 10.29 -17.57 -21.30
CA VAL A 143 10.47 -18.04 -19.93
C VAL A 143 10.05 -16.93 -18.97
N ILE A 144 9.05 -17.17 -18.13
CA ILE A 144 8.54 -16.18 -17.17
C ILE A 144 8.73 -16.61 -15.72
N CYS A 145 8.81 -15.62 -14.84
CA CYS A 145 8.73 -15.80 -13.40
C CYS A 145 7.28 -15.91 -12.94
N ASP A 146 6.98 -16.99 -12.24
CA ASP A 146 5.68 -17.20 -11.60
C ASP A 146 5.85 -17.19 -10.07
N PRO A 147 5.25 -16.23 -9.35
CA PRO A 147 5.26 -16.18 -7.89
C PRO A 147 4.56 -17.37 -7.23
N ASN A 148 3.81 -18.18 -7.99
CA ASN A 148 3.09 -19.36 -7.54
C ASN A 148 2.10 -19.05 -6.41
N VAL A 149 1.16 -18.14 -6.72
CA VAL A 149 0.23 -17.52 -5.76
C VAL A 149 -0.59 -18.54 -4.97
N ASP A 150 -0.84 -19.71 -5.53
CA ASP A 150 -1.58 -20.80 -4.91
C ASP A 150 -1.00 -21.23 -3.56
N THR A 151 0.31 -21.16 -3.41
CA THR A 151 1.02 -21.57 -2.18
C THR A 151 0.73 -20.70 -0.97
N PHE A 152 0.30 -19.45 -1.18
CA PHE A 152 0.00 -18.49 -0.11
C PHE A 152 -1.37 -17.80 -0.26
N ARG A 153 -2.20 -18.30 -1.17
CA ARG A 153 -3.53 -17.77 -1.54
C ARG A 153 -4.42 -17.48 -0.32
N VAL A 154 -4.51 -18.41 0.61
CA VAL A 154 -5.34 -18.28 1.83
C VAL A 154 -4.87 -17.11 2.70
N TYR A 155 -3.57 -16.95 2.88
CA TYR A 155 -2.99 -15.86 3.66
C TYR A 155 -3.09 -14.50 2.96
N LEU A 156 -3.02 -14.49 1.63
CA LEU A 156 -3.30 -13.30 0.84
C LEU A 156 -4.73 -12.83 1.07
N PHE A 157 -5.71 -13.75 0.98
CA PHE A 157 -7.12 -13.45 1.17
C PHE A 157 -7.44 -12.98 2.60
N ALA A 158 -6.96 -13.71 3.62
CA ALA A 158 -7.11 -13.32 5.02
C ALA A 158 -6.50 -11.93 5.29
N GLY A 159 -5.32 -11.64 4.72
CA GLY A 159 -4.67 -10.34 4.83
C GLY A 159 -5.50 -9.21 4.21
N MET A 160 -6.12 -9.45 3.03
CA MET A 160 -6.99 -8.47 2.36
C MET A 160 -8.23 -8.14 3.18
N ILE A 161 -8.89 -9.15 3.75
CA ILE A 161 -10.06 -8.95 4.61
C ILE A 161 -9.70 -8.05 5.80
N VAL A 162 -8.57 -8.31 6.46
CA VAL A 162 -8.13 -7.51 7.60
C VAL A 162 -7.77 -6.08 7.20
N GLU A 163 -7.12 -5.87 6.05
CA GLU A 163 -6.87 -4.52 5.52
C GLU A 163 -8.15 -3.73 5.30
N PHE A 164 -9.15 -4.36 4.70
CA PHE A 164 -10.44 -3.74 4.44
C PHE A 164 -11.12 -3.31 5.75
N PHE A 165 -11.11 -4.17 6.78
CA PHE A 165 -11.64 -3.82 8.10
C PHE A 165 -10.86 -2.66 8.76
N ILE A 166 -9.53 -2.63 8.63
CA ILE A 166 -8.72 -1.54 9.17
C ILE A 166 -9.03 -0.22 8.46
N ASP A 167 -9.13 -0.21 7.14
CA ASP A 167 -9.43 1.00 6.36
C ASP A 167 -10.85 1.52 6.67
N ILE A 168 -11.84 0.63 6.82
CA ILE A 168 -13.19 1.00 7.30
C ILE A 168 -13.10 1.62 8.69
N TYR A 169 -12.41 0.97 9.63
CA TYR A 169 -12.27 1.44 11.00
C TYR A 169 -11.66 2.85 11.06
N VAL A 170 -10.53 3.06 10.37
CA VAL A 170 -9.84 4.35 10.33
C VAL A 170 -10.74 5.42 9.73
N THR A 171 -11.42 5.11 8.63
CA THR A 171 -12.30 6.07 7.95
C THR A 171 -13.50 6.42 8.83
N ALA A 172 -14.15 5.43 9.44
CA ALA A 172 -15.28 5.66 10.34
C ALA A 172 -14.89 6.52 11.54
N ARG A 173 -13.75 6.23 12.20
CA ARG A 173 -13.27 7.04 13.33
C ARG A 173 -12.90 8.46 12.89
N LEU A 174 -12.24 8.61 11.75
CA LEU A 174 -11.89 9.92 11.22
C LEU A 174 -13.15 10.76 10.96
N VAL A 175 -14.18 10.20 10.32
CA VAL A 175 -15.47 10.88 10.11
C VAL A 175 -16.14 11.25 11.43
N GLN A 176 -16.12 10.37 12.44
CA GLN A 176 -16.67 10.66 13.76
C GLN A 176 -15.95 11.84 14.44
N ILE A 177 -14.62 11.86 14.41
CA ILE A 177 -13.80 12.94 15.00
C ILE A 177 -14.08 14.25 14.28
N LEU A 178 -14.07 14.24 12.95
CA LEU A 178 -14.33 15.40 12.12
C LEU A 178 -15.75 15.96 12.36
N ASN A 179 -16.76 15.10 12.46
CA ASN A 179 -18.14 15.52 12.75
C ASN A 179 -18.28 16.16 14.14
N LYS A 180 -17.60 15.62 15.16
CA LYS A 180 -17.55 16.23 16.50
C LYS A 180 -16.87 17.60 16.48
N ALA A 181 -15.71 17.71 15.83
CA ALA A 181 -15.00 18.97 15.69
C ALA A 181 -15.86 20.03 14.98
N ASN A 182 -16.58 19.65 13.92
CA ASN A 182 -17.47 20.55 13.20
C ASN A 182 -18.66 21.02 14.07
N LYS A 183 -19.28 20.12 14.85
CA LYS A 183 -20.36 20.49 15.78
C LYS A 183 -19.88 21.46 16.87
N ASN A 184 -18.70 21.23 17.44
CA ASN A 184 -18.11 22.08 18.47
C ASN A 184 -17.73 23.46 17.93
N VAL A 185 -17.20 23.52 16.70
CA VAL A 185 -16.87 24.80 16.05
C VAL A 185 -18.13 25.56 15.60
N ALA A 186 -19.17 24.86 15.15
CA ALA A 186 -20.46 25.47 14.82
C ALA A 186 -21.14 26.11 16.05
N GLN A 187 -20.88 25.57 17.25
CA GLN A 187 -21.33 26.17 18.51
C GLN A 187 -20.47 27.38 18.93
N LEU A 188 -19.18 27.42 18.56
CA LEU A 188 -18.27 28.53 18.91
C LEU A 188 -18.21 29.68 17.88
N SER A 189 -18.54 29.44 16.61
CA SER A 189 -18.36 30.42 15.53
C SER A 189 -19.67 30.93 14.95
N SER A 190 -20.27 31.92 15.62
CA SER A 190 -21.13 32.89 14.95
C SER A 190 -20.33 33.87 14.07
N ASN A 191 -19.00 33.99 14.27
CA ASN A 191 -18.20 35.10 13.72
C ASN A 191 -16.93 34.75 12.89
N ILE A 192 -16.70 33.49 12.47
CA ILE A 192 -15.52 33.16 11.63
C ILE A 192 -15.93 32.50 10.31
N ASP A 193 -15.43 33.07 9.23
CA ASP A 193 -15.69 32.81 7.82
C ASP A 193 -15.92 31.31 7.47
N LYS A 194 -17.20 30.98 7.21
CA LYS A 194 -17.71 29.60 7.00
C LYS A 194 -17.14 28.91 5.76
N LYS A 195 -16.60 29.66 4.78
CA LYS A 195 -16.21 29.13 3.46
C LYS A 195 -14.93 28.28 3.49
N ASN A 196 -13.91 28.69 4.26
CA ASN A 196 -12.57 28.09 4.17
C ASN A 196 -12.36 26.84 5.07
N LYS A 197 -13.25 26.60 6.05
CA LYS A 197 -13.17 25.43 6.96
C LYS A 197 -13.86 24.20 6.39
N ARG A 198 -14.94 24.39 5.62
CA ARG A 198 -15.70 23.32 4.97
C ARG A 198 -14.84 22.61 3.91
N THR A 199 -13.99 23.36 3.20
CA THR A 199 -13.11 22.85 2.14
C THR A 199 -12.03 21.89 2.64
N ILE A 200 -11.39 22.16 3.79
CA ILE A 200 -10.37 21.26 4.36
C ILE A 200 -11.01 19.97 4.89
N PHE A 201 -12.16 20.07 5.57
CA PHE A 201 -12.94 18.92 6.03
C PHE A 201 -13.31 18.02 4.85
N THR A 202 -13.90 18.63 3.82
CA THR A 202 -14.34 17.92 2.62
C THR A 202 -13.16 17.31 1.87
N ALA A 203 -12.02 18.00 1.76
CA ALA A 203 -10.82 17.48 1.10
C ALA A 203 -10.22 16.27 1.86
N VAL A 204 -10.12 16.31 3.19
CA VAL A 204 -9.62 15.18 3.99
C VAL A 204 -10.55 13.98 3.90
N THR A 205 -11.87 14.21 3.91
CA THR A 205 -12.86 13.14 3.74
C THR A 205 -12.82 12.55 2.34
N TYR A 206 -12.78 13.36 1.28
CA TYR A 206 -12.64 12.89 -0.11
C TYR A 206 -11.33 12.13 -0.33
N TRP A 207 -10.23 12.56 0.27
CA TRP A 207 -8.95 11.86 0.17
C TRP A 207 -9.00 10.46 0.79
N ASN A 208 -9.67 10.31 1.94
CA ASN A 208 -9.85 9.00 2.57
C ASN A 208 -10.82 8.10 1.79
N PHE A 209 -11.89 8.66 1.21
CA PHE A 209 -12.77 7.91 0.31
C PHE A 209 -12.09 7.51 -1.00
N LEU A 210 -11.29 8.39 -1.61
CA LEU A 210 -10.50 8.09 -2.79
C LEU A 210 -9.53 6.96 -2.51
N ARG A 211 -8.86 7.00 -1.35
CA ARG A 211 -7.99 5.91 -0.91
C ARG A 211 -8.75 4.59 -0.76
N LEU A 212 -9.88 4.59 -0.05
CA LEU A 212 -10.74 3.41 0.09
C LEU A 212 -11.16 2.87 -1.28
N PHE A 213 -11.55 3.75 -2.20
CA PHE A 213 -11.94 3.38 -3.56
C PHE A 213 -10.78 2.73 -4.33
N VAL A 214 -9.57 3.28 -4.26
CA VAL A 214 -8.38 2.71 -4.89
C VAL A 214 -8.03 1.35 -4.27
N VAL A 215 -8.10 1.23 -2.94
CA VAL A 215 -7.87 -0.04 -2.24
C VAL A 215 -8.94 -1.07 -2.61
N SER A 216 -10.21 -0.66 -2.72
CA SER A 216 -11.30 -1.53 -3.17
C SER A 216 -11.11 -1.99 -4.60
N ILE A 217 -10.73 -1.12 -5.54
CA ILE A 217 -10.40 -1.51 -6.92
C ILE A 217 -9.26 -2.54 -6.93
N TYR A 218 -8.21 -2.29 -6.16
CA TYR A 218 -7.07 -3.20 -6.06
C TYR A 218 -7.46 -4.56 -5.48
N HIS A 219 -8.32 -4.60 -4.46
CA HIS A 219 -8.82 -5.86 -3.92
C HIS A 219 -9.75 -6.58 -4.89
N ILE A 220 -10.58 -5.84 -5.64
CA ILE A 220 -11.44 -6.40 -6.68
C ILE A 220 -10.61 -6.97 -7.82
N SER A 221 -9.55 -6.29 -8.27
CA SER A 221 -8.67 -6.81 -9.33
C SER A 221 -7.98 -8.10 -8.89
N VAL A 222 -7.43 -8.13 -7.67
CA VAL A 222 -6.81 -9.34 -7.11
C VAL A 222 -7.85 -10.47 -6.93
N PHE A 223 -9.09 -10.14 -6.56
CA PHE A 223 -10.18 -11.11 -6.46
C PHE A 223 -10.55 -11.68 -7.84
N ILE A 224 -10.64 -10.83 -8.86
CA ILE A 224 -10.90 -11.27 -10.24
C ILE A 224 -9.79 -12.18 -10.74
N ASP A 225 -8.52 -11.80 -10.53
CA ASP A 225 -7.35 -12.61 -10.92
C ASP A 225 -7.34 -13.98 -10.21
N LEU A 226 -7.83 -14.04 -8.97
CA LEU A 226 -7.90 -15.27 -8.18
C LEU A 226 -9.00 -16.25 -8.61
N PHE A 227 -10.10 -15.73 -9.18
CA PHE A 227 -11.26 -16.50 -9.61
C PHE A 227 -11.32 -16.73 -11.13
N SER A 228 -10.46 -16.07 -11.90
CA SER A 228 -10.33 -16.26 -13.36
C SER A 228 -9.30 -17.32 -13.76
N ILE A 229 -8.70 -18.01 -12.78
CA ILE A 229 -7.88 -19.23 -12.94
C ILE A 229 -8.75 -20.44 -12.56
#